data_AF-A0A7V9GFH1-F1
#
_entry.id   AF-A0A7V9GFH1-F1
#
_cell.length_a   1.000
_cell.length_b   1.000
_cell.length_c   1.000
_cell.angle_alpha   90.00
_cell.angle_beta   90.00
_cell.angle_gamma   90.00
#
_symmetry.space_group_name_H-M   'P 1'
#
loop_
_entity.id
_entity.type
_entity.pdbx_description
1 polymer ?
#
loop_
_entity_poly.entity_id
_entity_poly.type
_entity_poly.pdbx_seq_one_letter_code
_entity_poly.pdbx_strand_id
1 'polypeptide(L)'
;PAENDLWEAFGANRELGPDDLLVTTQELGASKLDWFTTTAVDVEVEDEDDYDQVTLGITLTNPEHGETTAYIDGGGQFAAPGEWGAWLLTYLPADAYDIVNLDPGFTTAGTDGPATVVGMIVRVPEGETLVIEISFKVPDGRRPLHVLPAARVNGSLWTFDGEAVSDVLPFELDLDDRRIDADPRLYVTLPEDE
;
A
#
# COMPACT_ATOMS: atom_id res chain seq x y z
N PRO A 1 -7.97 -4.20 28.96
CA PRO A 1 -7.55 -5.59 29.30
C PRO A 1 -8.39 -6.63 28.56
N ALA A 2 -9.67 -6.81 28.89
CA ALA A 2 -10.53 -7.83 28.25
C ALA A 2 -10.74 -7.62 26.72
N GLU A 3 -10.68 -6.37 26.25
CA GLU A 3 -10.75 -6.04 24.82
C GLU A 3 -9.45 -6.37 24.07
N ASN A 4 -8.29 -6.20 24.70
CA ASN A 4 -7.00 -6.56 24.10
C ASN A 4 -6.85 -8.08 24.01
N ASP A 5 -7.24 -8.78 25.08
CA ASP A 5 -7.29 -10.25 25.11
C ASP A 5 -8.21 -10.80 24.02
N LEU A 6 -9.27 -10.06 23.65
CA LEU A 6 -10.17 -10.42 22.55
C LEU A 6 -9.46 -10.30 21.19
N TRP A 7 -8.77 -9.19 20.93
CA TRP A 7 -8.01 -9.00 19.70
C TRP A 7 -6.92 -10.05 19.53
N GLU A 8 -6.19 -10.36 20.60
CA GLU A 8 -5.20 -11.44 20.62
C GLU A 8 -5.85 -12.81 20.39
N ALA A 9 -6.97 -13.12 21.05
CA ALA A 9 -7.65 -14.41 20.91
C ALA A 9 -8.22 -14.65 19.51
N PHE A 10 -8.64 -13.59 18.82
CA PHE A 10 -9.08 -13.66 17.42
C PHE A 10 -7.92 -13.56 16.42
N GLY A 11 -6.68 -13.41 16.89
CA GLY A 11 -5.51 -13.18 16.04
C GLY A 11 -5.63 -11.89 15.21
N ALA A 12 -6.46 -10.95 15.66
CA ALA A 12 -6.71 -9.65 15.05
C ALA A 12 -5.76 -8.56 15.62
N ASN A 13 -4.88 -8.94 16.53
CA ASN A 13 -3.76 -8.12 16.99
C ASN A 13 -2.57 -8.12 16.00
N ARG A 14 -2.69 -8.82 14.84
CA ARG A 14 -1.57 -9.23 13.96
C ARG A 14 -0.45 -8.21 13.95
N GLU A 15 0.63 -8.57 14.64
CA GLU A 15 1.93 -7.93 14.50
C GLU A 15 2.42 -8.17 13.08
N LEU A 16 3.05 -7.16 12.48
CA LEU A 16 3.68 -7.31 11.18
C LEU A 16 4.74 -8.40 11.24
N GLY A 17 4.77 -9.25 10.23
CA GLY A 17 5.81 -10.25 10.00
C GLY A 17 7.09 -9.63 9.43
N PRO A 18 8.22 -10.33 9.52
CA PRO A 18 9.50 -9.86 8.99
C PRO A 18 9.56 -9.85 7.45
N ASP A 19 8.62 -10.51 6.78
CA ASP A 19 8.51 -10.62 5.31
C ASP A 19 7.30 -9.83 4.77
N ASP A 20 6.61 -9.09 5.63
CA ASP A 20 5.40 -8.38 5.25
C ASP A 20 5.73 -7.11 4.44
N LEU A 21 4.94 -6.89 3.39
CA LEU A 21 4.97 -5.73 2.52
C LEU A 21 3.58 -5.07 2.55
N LEU A 22 3.53 -3.76 2.78
CA LEU A 22 2.27 -3.03 2.81
C LEU A 22 2.46 -1.64 2.24
N VAL A 23 1.65 -1.28 1.24
CA VAL A 23 1.49 0.09 0.77
C VAL A 23 0.11 0.56 1.19
N THR A 24 0.02 1.63 1.96
CA THR A 24 -1.27 2.17 2.42
C THR A 24 -1.28 3.69 2.46
N THR A 25 -2.47 4.27 2.39
CA THR A 25 -2.71 5.70 2.48
C THR A 25 -3.63 6.04 3.65
N GLN A 26 -3.22 7.02 4.46
CA GLN A 26 -4.04 7.57 5.53
C GLN A 26 -4.50 8.97 5.15
N GLU A 27 -5.82 9.19 5.13
CA GLU A 27 -6.41 10.48 4.78
C GLU A 27 -6.05 11.57 5.81
N LEU A 28 -5.58 12.73 5.33
CA LEU A 28 -5.16 13.85 6.17
C LEU A 28 -5.99 15.13 5.92
N GLY A 29 -6.79 15.17 4.86
CA GLY A 29 -7.63 16.30 4.48
C GLY A 29 -8.96 16.41 5.23
N ALA A 30 -9.26 15.49 6.15
CA ALA A 30 -10.57 15.34 6.80
C ALA A 30 -11.72 15.21 5.78
N SER A 31 -11.43 14.66 4.61
CA SER A 31 -12.36 14.43 3.51
C SER A 31 -13.00 13.04 3.61
N LYS A 32 -13.94 12.75 2.72
CA LYS A 32 -14.48 11.41 2.48
C LYS A 32 -14.07 10.87 1.12
N LEU A 33 -12.96 11.39 0.58
CA LEU A 33 -12.53 11.09 -0.78
C LEU A 33 -12.00 9.67 -0.94
N ASP A 34 -11.73 8.96 0.15
CA ASP A 34 -11.29 7.56 0.13
C ASP A 34 -12.22 6.62 -0.64
N TRP A 35 -13.50 6.99 -0.79
CA TRP A 35 -14.47 6.24 -1.60
C TRP A 35 -14.23 6.37 -3.11
N PHE A 36 -13.65 7.49 -3.56
CA PHE A 36 -13.45 7.81 -4.97
C PHE A 36 -12.00 7.55 -5.42
N THR A 37 -11.04 7.74 -4.52
CA THR A 37 -9.61 7.61 -4.82
C THR A 37 -9.20 6.16 -5.00
N THR A 38 -8.21 5.92 -5.86
CA THR A 38 -7.64 4.58 -6.08
C THR A 38 -6.14 4.57 -5.85
N THR A 39 -5.63 3.41 -5.44
CA THR A 39 -4.21 3.12 -5.34
C THR A 39 -3.89 1.92 -6.22
N ALA A 40 -2.85 2.02 -7.03
CA ALA A 40 -2.26 0.90 -7.75
C ALA A 40 -0.77 0.81 -7.43
N VAL A 41 -0.22 -0.40 -7.43
CA VAL A 41 1.18 -0.68 -7.14
C VAL A 41 1.71 -1.62 -8.22
N ASP A 42 2.59 -1.12 -9.06
CA ASP A 42 3.34 -1.93 -10.02
C ASP A 42 4.66 -2.36 -9.38
N VAL A 43 4.94 -3.66 -9.39
CA VAL A 43 6.15 -4.23 -8.80
C VAL A 43 7.09 -4.66 -9.91
N GLU A 44 8.30 -4.12 -9.89
CA GLU A 44 9.41 -4.55 -10.73
C GLU A 44 10.51 -5.12 -9.86
N VAL A 45 11.14 -6.20 -10.31
CA VAL A 45 12.25 -6.82 -9.60
C VAL A 45 13.38 -7.09 -10.57
N GLU A 46 14.58 -6.70 -10.17
CA GLU A 46 15.84 -6.99 -10.87
C GLU A 46 16.68 -7.91 -9.97
N ASP A 47 17.02 -9.10 -10.47
CA ASP A 47 17.86 -10.05 -9.74
C ASP A 47 19.33 -9.64 -9.87
N GLU A 48 20.01 -9.53 -8.75
CA GLU A 48 21.46 -9.31 -8.66
C GLU A 48 22.12 -10.48 -7.92
N ASP A 49 23.45 -10.58 -7.98
CA ASP A 49 24.18 -11.75 -7.48
C ASP A 49 23.95 -12.05 -5.98
N ASP A 50 23.65 -11.03 -5.16
CA ASP A 50 23.48 -11.15 -3.70
C ASP A 50 22.20 -10.50 -3.14
N TYR A 51 21.34 -9.96 -4.00
CA TYR A 51 20.07 -9.34 -3.62
C TYR A 51 19.10 -9.24 -4.79
N ASP A 52 17.81 -9.07 -4.46
CA ASP A 52 16.79 -8.60 -5.38
C ASP A 52 16.58 -7.09 -5.19
N GLN A 53 16.66 -6.32 -6.27
CA GLN A 53 16.23 -4.93 -6.26
C GLN A 53 14.75 -4.85 -6.60
N VAL A 54 13.93 -4.46 -5.62
CA VAL A 54 12.49 -4.30 -5.76
C VAL A 54 12.17 -2.83 -5.96
N THR A 55 11.41 -2.51 -7.00
CA THR A 55 10.89 -1.18 -7.29
C THR A 55 9.37 -1.22 -7.27
N LEU A 56 8.76 -0.33 -6.47
CA LEU A 56 7.32 -0.14 -6.38
C LEU A 56 6.95 1.16 -7.08
N GLY A 57 6.23 1.06 -8.19
CA GLY A 57 5.53 2.16 -8.84
C GLY A 57 4.14 2.35 -8.24
N ILE A 58 4.00 3.30 -7.33
CA ILE A 58 2.75 3.55 -6.61
C ILE A 58 1.99 4.68 -7.32
N THR A 59 0.84 4.35 -7.90
CA THR A 59 -0.06 5.29 -8.57
C THR A 59 -1.22 5.63 -7.67
N LEU A 60 -1.39 6.93 -7.38
CA LEU A 60 -2.46 7.50 -6.58
C LEU A 60 -3.34 8.36 -7.47
N THR A 61 -4.62 8.01 -7.61
CA THR A 61 -5.56 8.75 -8.46
C THR A 61 -6.68 9.33 -7.63
N ASN A 62 -6.92 10.63 -7.81
CA ASN A 62 -8.10 11.33 -7.30
C ASN A 62 -8.95 11.74 -8.51
N PRO A 63 -9.89 10.89 -8.96
CA PRO A 63 -10.65 11.16 -10.17
C PRO A 63 -11.58 12.37 -9.97
N GLU A 64 -12.05 12.96 -11.07
CA GLU A 64 -13.19 13.89 -10.98
C GLU A 64 -14.40 13.15 -10.40
N HIS A 65 -14.94 13.65 -9.28
CA HIS A 65 -16.10 13.03 -8.61
C HIS A 65 -17.36 13.89 -8.69
N GLY A 66 -17.29 15.02 -9.40
CA GLY A 66 -18.41 15.92 -9.66
C GLY A 66 -18.76 16.78 -8.45
N GLU A 67 -19.88 17.50 -8.52
CA GLU A 67 -20.29 18.39 -7.43
C GLU A 67 -20.66 17.56 -6.18
N THR A 68 -19.95 17.81 -5.08
CA THR A 68 -20.32 17.28 -3.77
C THR A 68 -20.48 18.41 -2.74
N THR A 69 -20.48 18.04 -1.46
CA THR A 69 -20.58 19.02 -0.37
C THR A 69 -19.21 19.24 0.23
N ALA A 70 -18.97 20.40 0.83
CA ALA A 70 -17.74 20.66 1.59
C ALA A 70 -17.48 19.63 2.71
N TYR A 71 -18.51 18.90 3.16
CA TYR A 71 -18.36 17.81 4.13
C TYR A 71 -17.74 16.53 3.52
N ILE A 72 -17.91 16.31 2.22
CA ILE A 72 -17.28 15.22 1.46
C ILE A 72 -15.91 15.67 0.97
N ASP A 73 -15.83 16.85 0.34
CA ASP A 73 -14.59 17.40 -0.23
C ASP A 73 -13.54 17.75 0.84
N GLY A 74 -13.97 17.94 2.09
CA GLY A 74 -13.08 18.22 3.21
C GLY A 74 -12.21 19.46 3.01
N GLY A 75 -10.94 19.35 3.40
CA GLY A 75 -9.93 20.39 3.30
C GLY A 75 -9.32 20.75 4.66
N GLY A 76 -8.08 21.22 4.65
CA GLY A 76 -7.34 21.57 5.86
C GLY A 76 -5.90 22.00 5.59
N GLN A 77 -5.03 21.80 6.58
CA GLN A 77 -3.60 22.15 6.43
C GLN A 77 -2.87 21.23 5.43
N PHE A 78 -3.41 20.04 5.19
CA PHE A 78 -2.79 19.00 4.36
C PHE A 78 -3.41 18.85 2.98
N ALA A 79 -4.55 19.50 2.70
CA ALA A 79 -5.21 19.49 1.39
C ALA A 79 -6.16 20.68 1.21
N ALA A 80 -6.29 21.16 -0.02
CA ALA A 80 -7.42 22.01 -0.39
C ALA A 80 -8.74 21.20 -0.44
N PRO A 81 -9.92 21.83 -0.37
CA PRO A 81 -11.18 21.12 -0.62
C PRO A 81 -11.15 20.41 -1.98
N GLY A 82 -11.50 19.13 -2.00
CA GLY A 82 -11.50 18.27 -3.20
C GLY A 82 -10.14 17.65 -3.55
N GLU A 83 -9.06 18.11 -2.93
CA GLU A 83 -7.72 17.52 -3.07
C GLU A 83 -7.56 16.35 -2.08
N TRP A 84 -7.01 15.24 -2.57
CA TRP A 84 -6.69 14.11 -1.72
C TRP A 84 -5.32 14.30 -1.07
N GLY A 85 -5.32 14.80 0.17
CA GLY A 85 -4.14 14.83 1.02
C GLY A 85 -4.01 13.54 1.81
N ALA A 86 -2.91 12.81 1.63
CA ALA A 86 -2.69 11.54 2.29
C ALA A 86 -1.28 11.41 2.86
N TRP A 87 -1.15 10.61 3.91
CA TRP A 87 0.12 10.00 4.29
C TRP A 87 0.27 8.69 3.52
N LEU A 88 1.19 8.64 2.57
CA LEU A 88 1.61 7.39 1.95
C LEU A 88 2.63 6.72 2.86
N LEU A 89 2.33 5.50 3.30
CA LEU A 89 3.19 4.67 4.13
C LEU A 89 3.50 3.38 3.38
N THR A 90 4.79 3.03 3.37
CA THR A 90 5.27 1.75 2.85
C THR A 90 5.99 1.02 3.97
N TYR A 91 5.45 -0.12 4.35
CA TYR A 91 6.06 -1.06 5.27
C TYR A 91 6.80 -2.10 4.45
N LEU A 92 8.07 -2.29 4.77
CA LEU A 92 9.02 -3.10 4.04
C LEU A 92 9.49 -4.25 4.93
N PRO A 93 9.95 -5.36 4.32
CA PRO A 93 10.56 -6.47 5.04
C PRO A 93 11.66 -6.01 6.00
N ALA A 94 11.86 -6.77 7.07
CA ALA A 94 12.75 -6.42 8.18
C ALA A 94 14.21 -6.20 7.76
N ASP A 95 14.64 -6.85 6.69
CA ASP A 95 15.98 -6.76 6.14
C ASP A 95 16.05 -5.98 4.83
N ALA A 96 14.99 -5.26 4.46
CA ALA A 96 15.05 -4.32 3.35
C ALA A 96 16.12 -3.23 3.63
N TYR A 97 16.96 -2.95 2.64
CA TYR A 97 18.03 -1.95 2.75
C TYR A 97 18.16 -1.14 1.48
N ASP A 98 19.02 -0.11 1.51
CA ASP A 98 19.21 0.85 0.41
C ASP A 98 17.87 1.43 -0.10
N ILE A 99 16.98 1.79 0.82
CA ILE A 99 15.63 2.28 0.51
C ILE A 99 15.72 3.70 -0.06
N VAL A 100 15.21 3.91 -1.26
CA VAL A 100 15.30 5.17 -2.01
C VAL A 100 13.92 5.62 -2.50
N ASN A 101 13.64 6.92 -2.30
CA ASN A 101 12.65 7.69 -3.04
C ASN A 101 13.22 9.11 -3.21
N LEU A 102 13.28 9.60 -4.45
CA LEU A 102 13.94 10.86 -4.76
C LEU A 102 13.00 12.08 -4.67
N ASP A 103 11.72 11.91 -5.00
CA ASP A 103 10.71 12.96 -5.04
C ASP A 103 9.34 12.36 -4.71
N PRO A 104 8.57 12.93 -3.74
CA PRO A 104 8.89 14.07 -2.88
C PRO A 104 9.96 13.80 -1.80
N GLY A 105 10.46 12.57 -1.71
CA GLY A 105 11.34 12.11 -0.64
C GLY A 105 10.55 11.73 0.62
N PHE A 106 11.18 10.94 1.48
CA PHE A 106 10.57 10.51 2.74
C PHE A 106 10.51 11.66 3.75
N THR A 107 9.35 11.86 4.37
CA THR A 107 9.16 12.77 5.51
C THR A 107 9.19 12.05 6.85
N THR A 108 9.08 10.72 6.84
CA THR A 108 9.19 9.86 8.02
C THR A 108 9.90 8.56 7.68
N ALA A 109 10.61 8.02 8.68
CA ALA A 109 11.19 6.69 8.64
C ALA A 109 11.22 6.12 10.07
N GLY A 110 11.04 4.82 10.21
CA GLY A 110 11.02 4.13 11.49
C GLY A 110 10.78 2.64 11.35
N THR A 111 10.25 2.03 12.40
CA THR A 111 9.93 0.60 12.44
C THR A 111 8.56 0.39 13.07
N ASP A 112 7.83 -0.63 12.63
CA ASP A 112 6.61 -1.14 13.26
C ASP A 112 6.73 -2.66 13.40
N GLY A 113 6.89 -3.13 14.64
CA GLY A 113 7.37 -4.48 14.90
C GLY A 113 8.71 -4.75 14.17
N PRO A 114 8.82 -5.85 13.41
CA PRO A 114 10.01 -6.15 12.62
C PRO A 114 10.08 -5.37 11.30
N ALA A 115 8.98 -4.77 10.82
CA ALA A 115 8.95 -4.10 9.52
C ALA A 115 9.63 -2.74 9.56
N THR A 116 10.33 -2.39 8.48
CA THR A 116 10.84 -1.03 8.26
C THR A 116 9.74 -0.19 7.64
N VAL A 117 9.51 1.02 8.14
CA VAL A 117 8.45 1.90 7.63
C VAL A 117 9.06 3.17 7.10
N VAL A 118 8.72 3.52 5.86
CA VAL A 118 9.00 4.81 5.26
C VAL A 118 7.70 5.48 4.85
N GLY A 119 7.69 6.80 4.80
CA GLY A 119 6.49 7.50 4.39
C GLY A 119 6.68 8.95 4.02
N MET A 120 5.67 9.49 3.37
CA MET A 120 5.63 10.84 2.84
C MET A 120 4.21 11.39 2.85
N ILE A 121 4.08 12.71 2.93
CA ILE A 121 2.79 13.38 2.76
C ILE A 121 2.65 13.75 1.28
N VAL A 122 1.54 13.35 0.68
CA VAL A 122 1.23 13.57 -0.73
C VAL A 122 -0.08 14.33 -0.86
N ARG A 123 -0.24 14.98 -2.00
CA ARG A 123 -1.45 15.69 -2.38
C ARG A 123 -1.76 15.38 -3.83
N VAL A 124 -2.97 14.90 -4.08
CA VAL A 124 -3.45 14.59 -5.43
C VAL A 124 -4.66 15.47 -5.70
N PRO A 125 -4.53 16.53 -6.53
CA PRO A 125 -5.66 17.37 -6.90
C PRO A 125 -6.79 16.56 -7.56
N GLU A 126 -8.01 17.07 -7.53
CA GLU A 126 -9.14 16.44 -8.23
C GLU A 126 -8.84 16.36 -9.74
N GLY A 127 -9.14 15.21 -10.33
CA GLY A 127 -8.88 14.90 -11.73
C GLY A 127 -7.43 14.51 -12.04
N GLU A 128 -6.54 14.51 -11.05
CA GLU A 128 -5.11 14.25 -11.24
C GLU A 128 -4.69 12.86 -10.75
N THR A 129 -3.50 12.47 -11.20
CA THR A 129 -2.81 11.25 -10.77
C THR A 129 -1.38 11.59 -10.39
N LEU A 130 -0.92 11.00 -9.29
CA LEU A 130 0.44 11.10 -8.79
C LEU A 130 1.09 9.72 -8.84
N VAL A 131 2.30 9.63 -9.39
CA VAL A 131 3.10 8.41 -9.43
C VAL A 131 4.32 8.60 -8.55
N ILE A 132 4.58 7.63 -7.68
CA ILE A 132 5.69 7.63 -6.72
C ILE A 132 6.46 6.33 -6.88
N GLU A 133 7.77 6.45 -7.00
CA GLU A 133 8.65 5.28 -7.10
C GLU A 133 9.41 5.09 -5.80
N ILE A 134 9.35 3.89 -5.23
CA ILE A 134 10.15 3.49 -4.07
C ILE A 134 10.93 2.25 -4.44
N SER A 135 12.26 2.31 -4.35
CA SER A 135 13.12 1.15 -4.54
C SER A 135 13.82 0.75 -3.24
N PHE A 136 14.07 -0.54 -3.10
CA PHE A 136 14.79 -1.13 -1.97
C PHE A 136 15.40 -2.46 -2.39
N LYS A 137 16.36 -2.94 -1.60
CA LYS A 137 17.01 -4.23 -1.81
C LYS A 137 16.57 -5.22 -0.75
N VAL A 138 16.41 -6.48 -1.16
CA VAL A 138 16.14 -7.62 -0.28
C VAL A 138 17.26 -8.66 -0.50
N PRO A 139 17.90 -9.20 0.55
CA PRO A 139 18.93 -10.22 0.39
C PRO A 139 18.45 -11.45 -0.40
N ASP A 140 19.32 -12.01 -1.25
CA ASP A 140 19.03 -13.22 -2.03
C ASP A 140 18.62 -14.41 -1.13
N GLY A 141 17.75 -15.27 -1.65
CA GLY A 141 17.23 -16.46 -0.96
C GLY A 141 16.07 -16.19 0.02
N ARG A 142 15.56 -14.96 0.08
CA ARG A 142 14.31 -14.61 0.78
C ARG A 142 13.10 -15.00 -0.07
N ARG A 143 12.16 -15.76 0.52
CA ARG A 143 10.92 -16.21 -0.14
C ARG A 143 9.78 -16.32 0.88
N PRO A 144 8.53 -15.98 0.51
CA PRO A 144 8.04 -14.92 -0.38
C PRO A 144 7.81 -13.60 0.38
N LEU A 145 7.53 -12.49 -0.32
CA LEU A 145 7.01 -11.28 0.35
C LEU A 145 5.51 -11.41 0.58
N HIS A 146 5.03 -11.12 1.79
CA HIS A 146 3.60 -11.19 2.09
C HIS A 146 2.96 -9.81 1.94
N VAL A 147 2.20 -9.59 0.88
CA VAL A 147 1.43 -8.36 0.71
C VAL A 147 0.23 -8.37 1.65
N LEU A 148 0.14 -7.36 2.50
CA LEU A 148 -0.96 -7.17 3.42
C LEU A 148 -2.04 -6.25 2.85
N PRO A 149 -3.30 -6.40 3.29
CA PRO A 149 -4.36 -5.46 2.92
C PRO A 149 -4.10 -4.03 3.35
N ALA A 150 -4.32 -3.07 2.45
CA ALA A 150 -4.26 -1.64 2.75
C ALA A 150 -5.33 -1.16 3.75
N ALA A 151 -6.30 -2.02 4.09
CA ALA A 151 -7.47 -1.73 4.95
C ALA A 151 -8.32 -0.55 4.45
N ARG A 152 -8.35 -0.37 3.13
CA ARG A 152 -9.15 0.63 2.41
C ARG A 152 -10.52 0.03 2.03
N VAL A 153 -11.49 0.91 1.75
CA VAL A 153 -12.80 0.47 1.22
C VAL A 153 -12.62 -0.23 -0.13
N ASN A 154 -11.80 0.38 -1.00
CA ASN A 154 -11.34 -0.21 -2.24
C ASN A 154 -9.89 -0.63 -2.02
N GLY A 155 -9.60 -1.94 -2.10
CA GLY A 155 -8.23 -2.44 -2.02
C GLY A 155 -7.37 -1.89 -3.14
N SER A 156 -6.06 -1.84 -2.91
CA SER A 156 -5.09 -1.43 -3.93
C SER A 156 -5.01 -2.51 -4.99
N LEU A 157 -4.83 -2.11 -6.25
CA LEU A 157 -4.51 -3.03 -7.34
C LEU A 157 -3.00 -3.22 -7.41
N TRP A 158 -2.53 -4.44 -7.30
CA TRP A 158 -1.13 -4.79 -7.44
C TRP A 158 -0.88 -5.48 -8.78
N THR A 159 0.17 -5.09 -9.48
CA THR A 159 0.64 -5.74 -10.70
C THR A 159 2.04 -6.27 -10.49
N PHE A 160 2.29 -7.54 -10.83
CA PHE A 160 3.62 -8.14 -10.80
C PHE A 160 3.77 -9.11 -11.98
N ASP A 161 4.79 -8.91 -12.80
CA ASP A 161 5.04 -9.65 -14.05
C ASP A 161 3.79 -9.81 -14.96
N GLY A 162 2.95 -8.76 -15.00
CA GLY A 162 1.73 -8.74 -15.81
C GLY A 162 0.52 -9.46 -15.19
N GLU A 163 0.69 -10.12 -14.04
CA GLU A 163 -0.41 -10.61 -13.22
C GLU A 163 -0.92 -9.49 -12.31
N ALA A 164 -2.24 -9.40 -12.13
CA ALA A 164 -2.85 -8.35 -11.32
C ALA A 164 -3.79 -8.93 -10.24
N VAL A 165 -3.68 -8.43 -9.02
CA VAL A 165 -4.46 -8.86 -7.86
C VAL A 165 -4.83 -7.67 -6.97
N SER A 166 -5.98 -7.74 -6.30
CA SER A 166 -6.33 -6.73 -5.30
C SER A 166 -5.88 -7.16 -3.90
N ASP A 167 -5.36 -6.23 -3.11
CA ASP A 167 -4.95 -6.47 -1.72
C ASP A 167 -6.13 -6.53 -0.72
N VAL A 168 -7.38 -6.64 -1.16
CA VAL A 168 -8.53 -6.85 -0.24
C VAL A 168 -8.29 -8.05 0.70
N LEU A 169 -7.48 -9.01 0.24
CA LEU A 169 -6.98 -10.14 1.00
C LEU A 169 -5.45 -10.19 0.87
N PRO A 170 -4.75 -10.76 1.88
CA PRO A 170 -3.32 -10.95 1.76
C PRO A 170 -2.98 -11.95 0.64
N PHE A 171 -1.85 -11.72 -0.02
CA PHE A 171 -1.28 -12.61 -1.03
C PHE A 171 0.25 -12.58 -0.95
N GLU A 172 0.90 -13.50 -1.65
CA GLU A 172 2.36 -13.61 -1.66
C GLU A 172 2.92 -13.16 -3.01
N LEU A 173 4.03 -12.44 -2.99
CA LEU A 173 4.88 -12.20 -4.15
C LEU A 173 6.06 -13.18 -4.06
N ASP A 174 6.10 -14.14 -4.98
CA ASP A 174 7.23 -15.04 -5.14
C ASP A 174 8.24 -14.36 -6.07
N LEU A 175 9.30 -13.79 -5.48
CA LEU A 175 10.30 -13.03 -6.22
C LEU A 175 11.08 -13.91 -7.19
N ASP A 176 11.35 -15.17 -6.84
CA ASP A 176 12.10 -16.12 -7.67
C ASP A 176 11.31 -16.56 -8.90
N ASP A 177 10.04 -16.94 -8.69
CA ASP A 177 9.18 -17.41 -9.78
C ASP A 177 8.45 -16.27 -10.51
N ARG A 178 8.62 -15.02 -10.05
CA ARG A 178 7.98 -13.81 -10.59
C ARG A 178 6.47 -13.94 -10.72
N ARG A 179 5.80 -14.41 -9.66
CA ARG A 179 4.36 -14.71 -9.67
C ARG A 179 3.63 -14.24 -8.42
N ILE A 180 2.33 -14.04 -8.56
CA ILE A 180 1.43 -13.78 -7.44
C ILE A 180 0.82 -15.11 -6.97
N ASP A 181 1.07 -15.45 -5.71
CA ASP A 181 0.43 -16.57 -5.03
C ASP A 181 -0.67 -16.04 -4.10
N ALA A 182 -1.89 -15.93 -4.63
CA ALA A 182 -3.06 -15.56 -3.85
C ALA A 182 -3.91 -16.79 -3.52
N ASP A 183 -4.29 -17.02 -2.26
CA ASP A 183 -5.13 -18.18 -1.91
C ASP A 183 -6.53 -18.01 -2.55
N PRO A 184 -6.88 -18.84 -3.55
CA PRO A 184 -8.16 -18.73 -4.24
C PRO A 184 -9.37 -18.94 -3.30
N ARG A 185 -9.16 -19.54 -2.12
CA ARG A 185 -10.23 -19.82 -1.14
C ARG A 185 -10.68 -18.60 -0.35
N LEU A 186 -9.90 -17.52 -0.36
CA LEU A 186 -10.24 -16.30 0.37
C LEU A 186 -11.05 -15.31 -0.47
N TYR A 187 -11.06 -15.45 -1.81
CA TYR A 187 -11.85 -14.60 -2.68
C TYR A 187 -13.34 -14.82 -2.46
N VAL A 188 -13.99 -13.87 -1.79
CA VAL A 188 -15.42 -13.68 -1.91
C VAL A 188 -15.65 -13.17 -3.33
N THR A 189 -16.21 -14.02 -4.20
CA THR A 189 -16.68 -13.58 -5.50
C THR A 189 -17.73 -12.51 -5.24
N LEU A 190 -17.40 -11.24 -5.49
CA LEU A 190 -18.41 -10.20 -5.53
C LEU A 190 -19.39 -10.59 -6.65
N PRO A 191 -20.70 -10.56 -6.41
CA PRO A 191 -21.66 -10.86 -7.45
C PRO A 191 -21.39 -9.94 -8.64
N GLU A 192 -21.28 -10.52 -9.84
CA GLU A 192 -21.25 -9.74 -11.08
C GLU A 192 -22.50 -8.86 -11.10
N ASP A 193 -22.32 -7.56 -11.31
CA ASP A 193 -23.39 -6.55 -11.26
C ASP A 193 -24.63 -7.01 -12.07
N GLU A 194 -25.78 -7.10 -11.39
CA GLU A 194 -27.13 -7.20 -11.99
C GLU A 194 -27.70 -5.82 -12.33
#